data_AF-A0A290HY16-F1
#
_entry.id   AF-A0A290HY16-F1
#
_cell.length_a   1.000
_cell.length_b   1.000
_cell.length_c   1.000
_cell.angle_alpha   90.00
_cell.angle_beta   90.00
_cell.angle_gamma   90.00
#
_symmetry.space_group_name_H-M   'P 1'
#
loop_
_entity.id
_entity.type
_entity.pdbx_description
1 polymer ?
#
loop_
_entity_poly.entity_id
_entity_poly.type
_entity_poly.pdbx_seq_one_letter_code
_entity_poly.pdbx_strand_id
1 'polypeptide(L)'
;MLKVLIVDDNDNNRLTLNLLLEEVENVEVYEAEDGQIAVEMCVKQNFDLIFMDIMMPNMDGFEATKLIRQVQKKCMIIALSALDDQASKNKMLSLGAEDYLTKPIDAELFCTRIKHYIRIIRHRNKETKTASNVLNPFNTKVYSRNTTFRIEKEESLGEFWDYWLNGEKNILDLSDCVRLIYGFGLWLLKNEQSFTIVMEESPEKVYMMLLHKGAIKNSIIKNILLKHFAHAKYILTKEMLSFQLDMEKKTPLKVQKATIEISDEAKKVLEKTHDNVLSATEYIDNNVISFMGKIDGLEIINDEIDKAILDFERDPNKRTATIICENFQEYADLLAELVDFVHLGFSVQTLINFLATLTEDQFEKTKVKKLSSMLLNLLHDLSSWRENVFITRVARDIHYLDASLLSSCIQIEAIFEEKSADISGDDEIEFF
;
A
#
# COMPACT_ATOMS: atom_id res chain seq x y z
N MET A 1 20.51 -4.92 -29.29
CA MET A 1 21.15 -5.97 -28.48
C MET A 1 20.67 -5.85 -27.06
N LEU A 2 20.43 -6.97 -26.40
CA LEU A 2 20.08 -7.07 -24.99
C LEU A 2 21.38 -7.19 -24.19
N LYS A 3 21.63 -6.27 -23.26
CA LYS A 3 22.86 -6.25 -22.48
C LYS A 3 22.68 -7.11 -21.22
N VAL A 4 23.47 -8.18 -21.12
CA VAL A 4 23.44 -9.10 -19.99
C VAL A 4 24.74 -8.95 -19.20
N LEU A 5 24.63 -8.81 -17.87
CA LEU A 5 25.77 -8.84 -16.97
C LEU A 5 25.76 -10.14 -16.18
N ILE A 6 26.88 -10.85 -16.19
CA ILE A 6 27.12 -12.01 -15.33
C ILE A 6 28.01 -11.56 -14.18
N VAL A 7 27.58 -11.79 -12.94
CA VAL A 7 28.30 -11.42 -11.72
C VAL A 7 28.54 -12.68 -10.91
N ASP A 8 29.79 -13.10 -10.84
CA ASP A 8 30.22 -14.32 -10.15
C ASP A 8 31.73 -14.25 -9.90
N ASP A 9 32.19 -14.65 -8.71
CA ASP A 9 33.61 -14.64 -8.38
C ASP A 9 34.39 -15.80 -9.02
N ASN A 10 33.68 -16.83 -9.50
CA ASN A 10 34.29 -17.98 -10.14
C ASN A 10 34.28 -17.87 -11.67
N ASP A 11 35.49 -17.80 -12.25
CA ASP A 11 35.70 -17.74 -13.70
C ASP A 11 34.99 -18.87 -14.48
N ASN A 12 34.91 -20.09 -13.92
CA ASN A 12 34.24 -21.20 -14.60
C ASN A 12 32.72 -21.04 -14.65
N ASN A 13 32.12 -20.44 -13.62
CA ASN A 13 30.69 -20.14 -13.60
C ASN A 13 30.36 -19.06 -14.64
N ARG A 14 31.19 -18.01 -14.71
CA ARG A 14 31.04 -16.96 -15.74
C ARG A 14 31.21 -17.53 -17.13
N LEU A 15 32.23 -18.34 -17.37
CA LEU A 15 32.46 -19.02 -18.64
C LEU A 15 31.28 -19.91 -19.04
N THR A 16 30.73 -20.68 -18.10
CA THR A 16 29.58 -21.56 -18.37
C THR A 16 28.35 -20.75 -18.79
N LEU A 17 28.03 -19.67 -18.07
CA LEU A 17 26.92 -18.79 -18.42
C LEU A 17 27.14 -18.06 -19.74
N ASN A 18 28.38 -17.66 -20.02
CA ASN A 18 28.74 -17.02 -21.28
C ASN A 18 28.48 -17.96 -22.46
N LEU A 19 28.98 -19.21 -22.39
CA LEU A 19 28.71 -20.26 -23.39
C LEU A 19 27.22 -20.53 -23.58
N LEU A 20 26.43 -20.57 -22.50
CA LEU A 20 24.97 -20.73 -22.60
C LEU A 20 24.27 -19.52 -23.24
N LEU A 21 24.80 -18.32 -23.08
CA LEU A 21 24.27 -17.10 -23.68
C LEU A 21 24.70 -16.89 -25.13
N GLU A 22 25.78 -17.53 -25.60
CA GLU A 22 26.18 -17.53 -27.02
C GLU A 22 25.09 -18.12 -27.93
N GLU A 23 24.32 -19.10 -27.44
CA GLU A 23 23.19 -19.68 -28.17
C GLU A 23 21.98 -18.72 -28.28
N VAL A 24 22.05 -17.55 -27.64
CA VAL A 24 20.97 -16.57 -27.58
C VAL A 24 21.24 -15.39 -28.52
N GLU A 25 20.40 -15.25 -29.54
CA GLU A 25 20.55 -14.18 -30.52
C GLU A 25 20.38 -12.77 -29.92
N ASN A 26 21.21 -11.83 -30.41
CA ASN A 26 21.18 -10.41 -30.08
C ASN A 26 21.46 -10.08 -28.61
N VAL A 27 22.26 -10.91 -27.93
CA VAL A 27 22.75 -10.66 -26.58
C VAL A 27 24.18 -10.12 -26.62
N GLU A 28 24.46 -9.15 -25.76
CA GLU A 28 25.81 -8.65 -25.47
C GLU A 28 26.13 -8.98 -24.02
N VAL A 29 27.15 -9.81 -23.80
CA VAL A 29 27.53 -10.27 -22.46
C VAL A 29 28.63 -9.41 -21.88
N TYR A 30 28.47 -9.05 -20.62
CA TYR A 30 29.45 -8.37 -19.78
C TYR A 30 29.67 -9.22 -18.53
N GLU A 31 30.86 -9.11 -17.95
CA GLU A 31 31.24 -9.89 -16.76
C GLU A 31 31.75 -8.97 -15.65
N ALA A 32 31.43 -9.34 -14.41
CA ALA A 32 31.99 -8.76 -13.20
C ALA A 32 32.39 -9.89 -12.24
N GLU A 33 33.56 -9.74 -11.62
CA GLU A 33 34.13 -10.73 -10.69
C GLU A 33 33.67 -10.55 -9.24
N ASP A 34 33.01 -9.45 -8.91
CA ASP A 34 32.37 -9.26 -7.60
C ASP A 34 31.20 -8.26 -7.64
N GLY A 35 30.50 -8.14 -6.52
CA GLY A 35 29.35 -7.23 -6.37
C GLY A 35 29.72 -5.75 -6.51
N GLN A 36 30.93 -5.34 -6.11
CA GLN A 36 31.38 -3.95 -6.17
C GLN A 36 31.58 -3.51 -7.62
N ILE A 37 32.28 -4.31 -8.42
CA ILE A 37 32.49 -4.06 -9.85
C ILE A 37 31.14 -4.06 -10.58
N ALA A 38 30.23 -4.97 -10.23
CA ALA A 38 28.90 -5.00 -10.80
C ALA A 38 28.11 -3.70 -10.54
N VAL A 39 28.14 -3.18 -9.30
CA VAL A 39 27.52 -1.89 -8.95
C VAL A 39 28.14 -0.76 -9.77
N GLU A 40 29.47 -0.68 -9.83
CA GLU A 40 30.16 0.36 -10.60
C GLU A 40 29.83 0.34 -12.09
N MET A 41 29.75 -0.85 -12.68
CA MET A 41 29.32 -1.02 -14.07
C MET A 41 27.86 -0.58 -14.24
N CYS A 42 26.98 -0.91 -13.30
CA CYS A 42 25.58 -0.52 -13.33
C CYS A 42 25.35 1.00 -13.17
N VAL A 43 26.26 1.71 -12.51
CA VAL A 43 26.24 3.18 -12.47
C VAL A 43 26.65 3.78 -13.82
N LYS A 44 27.59 3.15 -14.54
CA LYS A 44 28.16 3.67 -15.80
C LYS A 44 27.31 3.35 -17.03
N GLN A 45 26.63 2.20 -17.05
CA GLN A 45 25.82 1.77 -18.17
C GLN A 45 24.63 0.90 -17.75
N ASN A 46 23.55 0.93 -18.53
CA ASN A 46 22.34 0.16 -18.26
C ASN A 46 22.46 -1.29 -18.76
N PHE A 47 21.96 -2.23 -17.95
CA PHE A 47 21.79 -3.63 -18.33
C PHE A 47 20.30 -3.97 -18.41
N ASP A 48 19.97 -4.94 -19.27
CA ASP A 48 18.62 -5.47 -19.39
C ASP A 48 18.39 -6.65 -18.43
N LEU A 49 19.43 -7.44 -18.20
CA LEU A 49 19.42 -8.65 -17.38
C LEU A 49 20.75 -8.79 -16.62
N ILE A 50 20.67 -9.13 -15.34
CA ILE A 50 21.83 -9.44 -14.50
C ILE A 50 21.64 -10.84 -13.91
N PHE A 51 22.63 -11.70 -14.09
CA PHE A 51 22.78 -12.91 -13.30
C PHE A 51 23.71 -12.61 -12.12
N MET A 52 23.20 -12.71 -10.90
CA MET A 52 23.89 -12.25 -9.69
C MET A 52 24.15 -13.44 -8.76
N ASP A 53 25.41 -13.80 -8.57
CA ASP A 53 25.77 -14.72 -7.50
C ASP A 53 25.47 -14.14 -6.12
N ILE A 54 25.01 -14.98 -5.21
CA ILE A 54 24.72 -14.58 -3.83
C ILE A 54 26.01 -14.50 -3.02
N MET A 55 26.90 -15.47 -3.20
CA MET A 55 28.07 -15.65 -2.34
C MET A 55 29.32 -15.19 -3.07
N MET A 56 29.75 -13.96 -2.81
CA MET A 56 30.95 -13.38 -3.41
C MET A 56 31.83 -12.70 -2.35
N PRO A 57 33.15 -12.62 -2.54
CA PRO A 57 34.03 -11.83 -1.70
C PRO A 57 33.79 -10.32 -1.90
N ASN A 58 34.26 -9.52 -0.94
CA ASN A 58 34.14 -8.05 -0.88
C ASN A 58 32.71 -7.53 -0.69
N MET A 59 31.83 -7.79 -1.66
CA MET A 59 30.41 -7.40 -1.64
C MET A 59 29.57 -8.57 -2.09
N ASP A 60 28.68 -9.01 -1.22
CA ASP A 60 27.78 -10.13 -1.51
C ASP A 60 26.65 -9.73 -2.48
N GLY A 61 25.96 -10.74 -3.02
CA GLY A 61 24.86 -10.52 -3.96
C GLY A 61 23.67 -9.79 -3.37
N PHE A 62 23.45 -9.85 -2.05
CA PHE A 62 22.36 -9.13 -1.38
C PHE A 62 22.63 -7.62 -1.39
N GLU A 63 23.82 -7.21 -0.95
CA GLU A 63 24.25 -5.82 -0.94
C GLU A 63 24.32 -5.24 -2.36
N ALA A 64 24.94 -5.98 -3.29
CA ALA A 64 25.01 -5.59 -4.69
C ALA A 64 23.63 -5.40 -5.31
N THR A 65 22.69 -6.33 -5.08
CA THR A 65 21.32 -6.23 -5.58
C THR A 65 20.61 -5.00 -5.02
N LYS A 66 20.74 -4.74 -3.71
CA LYS A 66 20.15 -3.56 -3.06
C LYS A 66 20.64 -2.25 -3.69
N LEU A 67 21.95 -2.15 -3.95
CA LEU A 67 22.57 -0.95 -4.55
C LEU A 67 22.22 -0.81 -6.04
N ILE A 68 22.33 -1.89 -6.81
CA ILE A 68 21.98 -1.90 -8.24
C ILE A 68 20.52 -1.50 -8.42
N ARG A 69 19.61 -1.96 -7.56
CA ARG A 69 18.18 -1.64 -7.66
C ARG A 69 17.89 -0.14 -7.46
N GLN A 70 18.75 0.60 -6.75
CA GLN A 70 18.62 2.06 -6.59
C GLN A 70 18.94 2.81 -7.89
N VAL A 71 19.89 2.30 -8.69
CA VAL A 71 20.35 2.95 -9.93
C VAL A 71 19.68 2.39 -11.19
N GLN A 72 19.33 1.10 -11.20
CA GLN A 72 18.68 0.39 -12.31
C GLN A 72 17.38 -0.28 -11.86
N LYS A 73 16.32 0.52 -11.76
CA LYS A 73 15.00 0.06 -11.29
C LYS A 73 14.32 -0.97 -12.21
N LYS A 74 14.66 -0.97 -13.50
CA LYS A 74 13.99 -1.80 -14.53
C LYS A 74 14.79 -3.02 -14.97
N CYS A 75 16.05 -3.13 -14.57
CA CYS A 75 16.89 -4.27 -14.93
C CYS A 75 16.36 -5.56 -14.28
N MET A 76 16.21 -6.63 -15.04
CA MET A 76 15.86 -7.93 -14.47
C MET A 76 17.09 -8.47 -13.72
N ILE A 77 16.93 -8.89 -12.46
CA ILE A 77 18.02 -9.49 -11.68
C ILE A 77 17.61 -10.92 -11.32
N ILE A 78 18.42 -11.89 -11.71
CA ILE A 78 18.24 -13.31 -11.42
C ILE A 78 19.33 -13.74 -10.46
N ALA A 79 18.93 -14.22 -9.28
CA ALA A 79 19.87 -14.70 -8.28
C ALA A 79 20.45 -16.07 -8.68
N LEU A 80 21.75 -16.27 -8.54
CA LEU A 80 22.39 -17.57 -8.67
C LEU A 80 22.73 -18.08 -7.27
N SER A 81 22.24 -19.25 -6.91
CA SER A 81 22.46 -19.83 -5.57
C SER A 81 23.17 -21.17 -5.66
N ALA A 82 24.21 -21.36 -4.85
CA ALA A 82 24.87 -22.67 -4.69
C ALA A 82 24.05 -23.65 -3.82
N LEU A 83 23.13 -23.14 -3.01
CA LEU A 83 22.28 -23.94 -2.11
C LEU A 83 20.80 -23.74 -2.44
N ASP A 84 20.01 -24.80 -2.30
CA ASP A 84 18.55 -24.72 -2.37
C ASP A 84 17.95 -24.17 -1.05
N ASP A 85 18.56 -23.12 -0.51
CA ASP A 85 18.15 -22.51 0.76
C ASP A 85 17.01 -21.50 0.54
N GLN A 86 15.85 -21.82 1.10
CA GLN A 86 14.65 -20.99 0.99
C GLN A 86 14.81 -19.61 1.65
N ALA A 87 15.63 -19.48 2.70
CA ALA A 87 15.85 -18.21 3.37
C ALA A 87 16.60 -17.23 2.46
N SER A 88 17.69 -17.68 1.82
CA SER A 88 18.47 -16.89 0.85
C SER A 88 17.63 -16.49 -0.37
N LYS A 89 16.79 -17.39 -0.89
CA LYS A 89 15.84 -17.06 -1.96
C LYS A 89 14.87 -15.96 -1.56
N ASN A 90 14.20 -16.11 -0.41
CA ASN A 90 13.22 -15.13 0.08
C ASN A 90 13.86 -13.76 0.30
N LYS A 91 15.11 -13.73 0.79
CA LYS A 91 15.89 -12.50 0.98
C LYS A 91 16.30 -11.86 -0.35
N MET A 92 16.72 -12.60 -1.36
CA MET A 92 17.02 -12.03 -2.69
C MET A 92 15.77 -11.45 -3.36
N LEU A 93 14.65 -12.16 -3.29
CA LEU A 93 13.37 -11.69 -3.85
C LEU A 93 12.89 -10.41 -3.17
N SER A 94 13.02 -10.28 -1.83
CA SER A 94 12.64 -9.07 -1.11
C SER A 94 13.53 -7.85 -1.44
N LEU A 95 14.77 -8.09 -1.87
CA LEU A 95 15.69 -7.05 -2.34
C LEU A 95 15.47 -6.69 -3.83
N GLY A 96 14.55 -7.38 -4.51
CA GLY A 96 14.12 -7.08 -5.86
C GLY A 96 14.75 -7.96 -6.94
N ALA A 97 15.28 -9.13 -6.61
CA ALA A 97 15.47 -10.18 -7.62
C ALA A 97 14.11 -10.68 -8.13
N GLU A 98 14.03 -11.07 -9.41
CA GLU A 98 12.78 -11.50 -10.04
C GLU A 98 12.64 -13.02 -10.15
N ASP A 99 13.78 -13.72 -10.13
CA ASP A 99 13.84 -15.19 -10.11
C ASP A 99 15.19 -15.64 -9.54
N TYR A 100 15.35 -16.95 -9.38
CA TYR A 100 16.60 -17.58 -8.99
C TYR A 100 16.89 -18.83 -9.82
N LEU A 101 18.17 -19.13 -9.99
CA LEU A 101 18.68 -20.36 -10.57
C LEU A 101 19.65 -21.02 -9.58
N THR A 102 19.54 -22.34 -9.43
CA THR A 102 20.48 -23.11 -8.62
C THR A 102 21.71 -23.48 -9.44
N LYS A 103 22.88 -23.45 -8.80
CA LYS A 103 24.13 -23.97 -9.35
C LYS A 103 24.29 -25.45 -8.95
N PRO A 104 24.83 -26.32 -9.82
CA PRO A 104 25.23 -26.06 -11.19
C PRO A 104 24.03 -25.78 -12.09
N ILE A 105 24.21 -24.89 -13.07
CA ILE A 105 23.12 -24.45 -13.95
C ILE A 105 22.82 -25.57 -14.95
N ASP A 106 21.60 -26.08 -14.89
CA ASP A 106 21.09 -27.01 -15.89
C ASP A 106 20.85 -26.27 -17.22
N ALA A 107 21.50 -26.72 -18.29
CA ALA A 107 21.47 -26.06 -19.59
C ALA A 107 20.06 -26.04 -20.21
N GLU A 108 19.27 -27.12 -20.06
CA GLU A 108 17.93 -27.21 -20.63
C GLU A 108 16.96 -26.27 -19.90
N LEU A 109 17.05 -26.23 -18.56
CA LEU A 109 16.31 -25.31 -17.73
C LEU A 109 16.70 -23.85 -18.03
N PHE A 110 17.99 -23.57 -18.14
CA PHE A 110 18.50 -22.23 -18.49
C PHE A 110 17.95 -21.76 -19.83
N CYS A 111 18.07 -22.58 -20.88
CA CYS A 111 17.58 -22.26 -22.22
C CYS A 111 16.06 -22.00 -22.26
N THR A 112 15.29 -22.70 -21.40
CA THR A 112 13.86 -22.44 -21.26
C THR A 112 13.59 -21.12 -20.53
N ARG A 113 14.27 -20.88 -19.41
CA ARG A 113 14.07 -19.67 -18.60
C ARG A 113 14.57 -18.40 -19.28
N ILE A 114 15.72 -18.43 -19.97
CA ILE A 114 16.26 -17.27 -20.65
C ILE A 114 15.34 -16.78 -21.78
N LYS A 115 14.72 -17.69 -22.53
CA LYS A 115 13.70 -17.34 -23.55
C LYS A 115 12.52 -16.62 -22.91
N HIS A 116 12.09 -17.06 -21.73
CA HIS A 116 11.02 -16.42 -20.97
C HIS A 116 11.43 -15.03 -20.46
N TYR A 117 12.62 -14.89 -19.86
CA TYR A 117 13.15 -13.60 -19.40
C TYR A 117 13.27 -12.60 -20.53
N ILE A 118 13.83 -13.01 -21.67
CA ILE A 118 13.97 -12.16 -22.85
C ILE A 118 12.61 -11.73 -23.39
N ARG A 119 11.60 -12.62 -23.39
CA ARG A 119 10.24 -12.25 -23.77
C ARG A 119 9.67 -11.19 -22.83
N ILE A 120 9.84 -11.33 -21.52
CA ILE A 120 9.39 -10.35 -20.52
C ILE A 120 10.11 -9.01 -20.73
N ILE A 121 11.44 -9.02 -20.84
CA ILE A 121 12.26 -7.83 -21.07
C ILE A 121 11.85 -7.15 -22.38
N ARG A 122 11.69 -7.90 -23.47
CA ARG A 122 11.22 -7.36 -24.75
C ARG A 122 9.81 -6.81 -24.63
N HIS A 123 8.91 -7.42 -23.86
CA HIS A 123 7.57 -6.88 -23.62
C HIS A 123 7.65 -5.55 -22.86
N ARG A 124 8.41 -5.49 -21.76
CA ARG A 124 8.68 -4.26 -21.00
C ARG A 124 9.29 -3.17 -21.91
N ASN A 125 10.25 -3.55 -22.76
CA ASN A 125 10.91 -2.64 -23.69
C ASN A 125 10.02 -2.26 -24.90
N LYS A 126 9.06 -3.11 -25.30
CA LYS A 126 8.09 -2.84 -26.39
C LYS A 126 6.94 -1.97 -25.89
N GLU A 127 6.48 -2.16 -24.66
CA GLU A 127 5.62 -1.18 -23.96
C GLU A 127 6.36 0.16 -23.83
N THR A 128 7.68 0.15 -23.60
CA THR A 128 8.50 1.38 -23.56
C THR A 128 8.71 2.03 -24.95
N LYS A 129 8.84 1.25 -26.04
CA LYS A 129 8.98 1.76 -27.42
C LYS A 129 7.66 2.15 -28.09
N THR A 130 6.53 1.59 -27.66
CA THR A 130 5.20 2.00 -28.12
C THR A 130 4.61 3.11 -27.25
N ALA A 131 5.22 3.39 -26.09
CA ALA A 131 4.93 4.52 -25.21
C ALA A 131 6.10 5.52 -25.15
N SER A 132 6.60 5.94 -26.31
CA SER A 132 7.39 7.18 -26.46
C SER A 132 6.52 8.35 -26.94
N ASN A 133 5.21 8.30 -26.71
CA ASN A 133 4.45 9.52 -26.48
C ASN A 133 4.45 9.69 -24.97
N VAL A 134 5.03 10.79 -24.50
CA VAL A 134 4.82 11.25 -23.13
C VAL A 134 3.30 11.33 -22.95
N LEU A 135 2.74 10.38 -22.21
CA LEU A 135 1.29 10.28 -21.98
C LEU A 135 0.84 11.45 -21.10
N ASN A 136 1.73 11.88 -20.21
CA ASN A 136 1.52 12.97 -19.29
C ASN A 136 1.72 14.35 -19.95
N PRO A 137 0.65 15.13 -20.17
CA PRO A 137 0.75 16.42 -20.84
C PRO A 137 1.35 17.52 -19.94
N PHE A 138 1.59 17.25 -18.66
CA PHE A 138 2.13 18.22 -17.71
C PHE A 138 3.65 18.25 -17.63
N ASN A 139 4.36 17.23 -18.11
CA ASN A 139 5.81 17.18 -18.03
C ASN A 139 6.43 16.60 -19.31
N THR A 140 7.73 16.76 -19.49
CA THR A 140 8.51 16.12 -20.57
C THR A 140 9.50 15.07 -20.04
N LYS A 141 9.39 14.69 -18.76
CA LYS A 141 10.32 13.80 -18.05
C LYS A 141 9.62 12.52 -17.62
N VAL A 142 10.13 11.37 -18.08
CA VAL A 142 9.62 10.04 -17.75
C VAL A 142 9.98 9.69 -16.29
N TYR A 143 8.99 9.64 -15.40
CA TYR A 143 9.20 9.19 -14.02
C TYR A 143 9.11 7.66 -13.89
N SER A 144 9.90 7.09 -12.98
CA SER A 144 10.15 5.63 -12.89
C SER A 144 9.02 4.79 -12.28
N ARG A 145 7.95 5.40 -11.77
CA ARG A 145 6.80 4.71 -11.19
C ARG A 145 5.56 5.04 -12.02
N ASN A 146 5.13 4.06 -12.80
CA ASN A 146 3.89 4.11 -13.54
C ASN A 146 2.98 2.95 -13.13
N THR A 147 1.79 3.27 -12.64
CA THR A 147 0.76 2.25 -12.36
C THR A 147 -0.29 2.36 -13.44
N THR A 148 -0.58 1.26 -14.14
CA THR A 148 -1.54 1.25 -15.24
C THR A 148 -2.67 0.27 -14.95
N PHE A 149 -3.89 0.77 -14.91
CA PHE A 149 -5.10 -0.03 -14.79
C PHE A 149 -5.77 -0.10 -16.16
N ARG A 150 -5.82 -1.31 -16.73
CA ARG A 150 -6.59 -1.57 -17.96
C ARG A 150 -7.99 -1.98 -17.53
N ILE A 151 -8.98 -1.14 -17.85
CA ILE A 151 -10.35 -1.33 -17.38
C ILE A 151 -11.20 -1.87 -18.51
N GLU A 152 -11.59 -3.14 -18.38
CA GLU A 152 -12.48 -3.84 -19.30
C GLU A 152 -13.83 -4.18 -18.66
N LYS A 153 -13.89 -4.22 -17.31
CA LYS A 153 -15.05 -4.61 -16.49
C LYS A 153 -15.07 -3.83 -15.18
N GLU A 154 -16.21 -3.83 -14.49
CA GLU A 154 -16.39 -3.11 -13.21
C GLU A 154 -15.46 -3.64 -12.10
N GLU A 155 -15.17 -4.95 -12.07
CA GLU A 155 -14.21 -5.55 -11.11
C GLU A 155 -12.83 -4.88 -11.19
N SER A 156 -12.29 -4.70 -12.40
CA SER A 156 -10.99 -4.05 -12.61
C SER A 156 -11.02 -2.56 -12.24
N LEU A 157 -12.20 -1.93 -12.29
CA LEU A 157 -12.39 -0.55 -11.85
C LEU A 157 -12.46 -0.47 -10.31
N GLY A 158 -13.02 -1.49 -9.66
CA GLY A 158 -12.96 -1.69 -8.21
C GLY A 158 -11.53 -1.87 -7.70
N GLU A 159 -10.70 -2.63 -8.40
CA GLU A 159 -9.27 -2.76 -8.06
C GLU A 159 -8.54 -1.41 -8.08
N PHE A 160 -8.87 -0.52 -9.04
CA PHE A 160 -8.34 0.84 -9.08
C PHE A 160 -8.77 1.67 -7.87
N TRP A 161 -10.05 1.56 -7.48
CA TRP A 161 -10.61 2.23 -6.32
C TRP A 161 -9.91 1.79 -5.03
N ASP A 162 -9.87 0.48 -4.78
CA ASP A 162 -9.27 -0.10 -3.59
C ASP A 162 -7.77 0.22 -3.51
N TYR A 163 -7.04 0.15 -4.62
CA TYR A 163 -5.62 0.46 -4.63
C TYR A 163 -5.29 1.90 -4.24
N TRP A 164 -6.15 2.87 -4.58
CA TRP A 164 -5.87 4.29 -4.35
C TRP A 164 -6.47 4.85 -3.07
N LEU A 165 -7.54 4.25 -2.55
CA LEU A 165 -8.20 4.71 -1.34
C LEU A 165 -7.89 3.85 -0.11
N ASN A 166 -7.31 2.65 -0.27
CA ASN A 166 -6.82 1.86 0.86
C ASN A 166 -5.35 2.18 1.17
N GLY A 167 -5.09 2.65 2.40
CA GLY A 167 -3.77 3.03 2.91
C GLY A 167 -3.46 4.53 2.86
N GLU A 168 -2.58 5.01 3.74
CA GLU A 168 -2.20 6.43 3.78
C GLU A 168 -1.31 6.80 2.59
N LYS A 169 -1.80 7.71 1.74
CA LYS A 169 -1.04 8.31 0.64
C LYS A 169 -1.03 9.83 0.81
N ASN A 170 0.15 10.43 0.93
CA ASN A 170 0.36 11.87 1.14
C ASN A 170 0.11 12.70 -0.14
N ILE A 171 -1.07 12.58 -0.74
CA ILE A 171 -1.44 13.22 -2.01
C ILE A 171 -2.68 14.07 -1.76
N LEU A 172 -2.56 15.38 -1.97
CA LEU A 172 -3.66 16.32 -1.84
C LEU A 172 -4.74 16.03 -2.89
N ASP A 173 -6.01 16.16 -2.47
CA ASP A 173 -7.21 15.97 -3.31
C ASP A 173 -7.32 14.59 -3.99
N LEU A 174 -6.60 13.59 -3.48
CA LEU A 174 -6.59 12.24 -4.07
C LEU A 174 -7.98 11.62 -4.12
N SER A 175 -8.76 11.74 -3.04
CA SER A 175 -10.09 11.13 -2.95
C SER A 175 -11.04 11.68 -4.01
N ASP A 176 -11.08 13.00 -4.18
CA ASP A 176 -11.94 13.67 -5.16
C ASP A 176 -11.52 13.33 -6.60
N CYS A 177 -10.20 13.24 -6.85
CA CYS A 177 -9.66 12.81 -8.12
C CYS A 177 -10.03 11.35 -8.46
N VAL A 178 -9.87 10.43 -7.51
CA VAL A 178 -10.21 9.01 -7.68
C VAL A 178 -11.70 8.83 -7.92
N ARG A 179 -12.56 9.49 -7.12
CA ARG A 179 -14.02 9.47 -7.28
C ARG A 179 -14.46 9.94 -8.66
N LEU A 180 -13.89 11.03 -9.15
CA LEU A 180 -14.21 11.54 -10.48
C LEU A 180 -13.82 10.57 -11.59
N ILE A 181 -12.62 10.00 -11.53
CA ILE A 181 -12.18 9.03 -12.53
C ILE A 181 -13.00 7.75 -12.46
N TYR A 182 -13.33 7.29 -11.26
CA TYR A 182 -14.20 6.15 -11.06
C TYR A 182 -15.59 6.39 -11.67
N GLY A 183 -16.19 7.56 -11.43
CA GLY A 183 -17.47 7.95 -12.02
C GLY A 183 -17.45 8.00 -13.55
N PHE A 184 -16.41 8.59 -14.15
CA PHE A 184 -16.23 8.54 -15.60
C PHE A 184 -15.99 7.11 -16.11
N GLY A 185 -15.28 6.29 -15.34
CA GLY A 185 -15.02 4.91 -15.65
C GLY A 185 -16.28 4.04 -15.69
N LEU A 186 -17.16 4.19 -14.70
CA LEU A 186 -18.46 3.53 -14.68
C LEU A 186 -19.31 3.93 -15.88
N TRP A 187 -19.31 5.22 -16.24
CA TRP A 187 -20.03 5.69 -17.43
C TRP A 187 -19.49 5.06 -18.72
N LEU A 188 -18.16 4.95 -18.86
CA LEU A 188 -17.53 4.31 -20.02
C LEU A 188 -17.88 2.82 -20.13
N LEU A 189 -17.84 2.08 -19.01
CA LEU A 189 -18.24 0.67 -18.97
C LEU A 189 -19.70 0.47 -19.35
N LYS A 190 -20.61 1.32 -18.85
CA LYS A 190 -22.04 1.29 -19.23
C LYS A 190 -22.27 1.52 -20.73
N ASN A 191 -21.33 2.15 -21.43
CA ASN A 191 -21.36 2.37 -22.88
C ASN A 191 -20.45 1.39 -23.65
N GLU A 192 -20.06 0.28 -23.04
CA GLU A 192 -19.23 -0.78 -23.62
C GLU A 192 -17.87 -0.27 -24.14
N GLN A 193 -17.33 0.79 -23.52
CA GLN A 193 -16.01 1.34 -23.85
C GLN A 193 -14.97 0.88 -22.85
N SER A 194 -13.95 0.16 -23.31
CA SER A 194 -12.76 -0.11 -22.51
C SER A 194 -11.84 1.11 -22.49
N PHE A 195 -11.19 1.34 -21.35
CA PHE A 195 -10.32 2.48 -21.16
C PHE A 195 -9.13 2.11 -20.28
N THR A 196 -8.23 3.07 -20.10
CA THR A 196 -7.03 2.85 -19.30
C THR A 196 -6.83 4.03 -18.37
N ILE A 197 -6.55 3.73 -17.10
CA ILE A 197 -6.12 4.73 -16.14
C ILE A 197 -4.61 4.57 -15.96
N VAL A 198 -3.86 5.64 -16.18
CA VAL A 198 -2.40 5.66 -16.03
C VAL A 198 -2.03 6.64 -14.94
N MET A 199 -1.19 6.17 -14.02
CA MET A 199 -0.65 6.93 -12.92
C MET A 199 0.83 7.16 -13.15
N GLU A 200 1.29 8.37 -12.93
CA GLU A 200 2.72 8.69 -12.87
C GLU A 200 3.04 9.42 -11.58
N GLU A 201 4.02 8.92 -10.84
CA GLU A 201 4.46 9.53 -9.59
C GLU A 201 5.82 10.20 -9.75
N SER A 202 5.93 11.43 -9.24
CA SER A 202 7.18 12.15 -9.05
C SER A 202 7.37 12.45 -7.56
N PRO A 203 8.59 12.86 -7.12
CA PRO A 203 8.84 13.15 -5.71
C PRO A 203 7.93 14.22 -5.08
N GLU A 204 7.36 15.11 -5.90
CA GLU A 204 6.52 16.22 -5.42
C GLU A 204 5.08 16.17 -5.91
N LYS A 205 4.75 15.31 -6.89
CA LYS A 205 3.46 15.32 -7.59
C LYS A 205 3.06 13.96 -8.09
N VAL A 206 1.75 13.75 -8.18
CA VAL A 206 1.13 12.57 -8.79
C VAL A 206 0.26 13.00 -9.96
N TYR A 207 0.37 12.30 -11.08
CA TYR A 207 -0.41 12.58 -12.28
C TYR A 207 -1.32 11.41 -12.56
N MET A 208 -2.63 11.67 -12.63
CA MET A 208 -3.64 10.65 -12.82
C MET A 208 -4.33 10.88 -14.17
N MET A 209 -4.23 9.93 -15.09
CA MET A 209 -4.66 10.06 -16.48
C MET A 209 -5.73 9.04 -16.82
N LEU A 210 -6.91 9.51 -17.20
CA LEU A 210 -7.98 8.70 -17.79
C LEU A 210 -7.90 8.77 -19.32
N LEU A 211 -7.54 7.66 -19.96
CA LEU A 211 -7.46 7.51 -21.42
C LEU A 211 -8.79 7.02 -21.99
N HIS A 212 -9.70 7.95 -22.25
CA HIS A 212 -11.07 7.68 -22.72
C HIS A 212 -11.22 7.64 -24.26
N LYS A 213 -10.15 7.88 -25.03
CA LYS A 213 -10.08 7.72 -26.50
C LYS A 213 -11.20 8.43 -27.28
N GLY A 214 -11.72 9.55 -26.77
CA GLY A 214 -12.78 10.33 -27.44
C GLY A 214 -14.22 9.92 -27.10
N ALA A 215 -14.43 8.94 -26.22
CA ALA A 215 -15.76 8.49 -25.84
C ALA A 215 -16.57 9.55 -25.05
N ILE A 216 -15.91 10.40 -24.26
CA ILE A 216 -16.56 11.45 -23.48
C ILE A 216 -16.33 12.82 -24.14
N LYS A 217 -17.39 13.60 -24.34
CA LYS A 217 -17.27 14.97 -24.87
C LYS A 217 -16.65 15.91 -23.83
N ASN A 218 -15.72 16.76 -24.27
CA ASN A 218 -15.01 17.68 -23.38
C ASN A 218 -15.94 18.65 -22.63
N SER A 219 -17.09 19.02 -23.20
CA SER A 219 -18.09 19.86 -22.52
C SER A 219 -18.72 19.18 -21.31
N ILE A 220 -18.93 17.85 -21.36
CA ILE A 220 -19.49 17.07 -20.27
C ILE A 220 -18.46 16.99 -19.13
N ILE A 221 -17.20 16.68 -19.46
CA ILE A 221 -16.10 16.64 -18.48
C ILE A 221 -15.96 17.99 -17.79
N LYS A 222 -15.92 19.10 -18.55
CA LYS A 222 -15.78 20.45 -17.98
C LYS A 222 -16.93 20.80 -17.02
N ASN A 223 -18.17 20.46 -17.36
CA ASN A 223 -19.33 20.74 -16.50
C ASN A 223 -19.28 19.94 -15.19
N ILE A 224 -18.86 18.69 -15.24
CA ILE A 224 -18.70 17.84 -14.05
C ILE A 224 -17.55 18.36 -13.17
N LEU A 225 -16.40 18.70 -13.77
CA LEU A 225 -15.26 19.27 -13.05
C LEU A 225 -15.61 20.60 -12.35
N LEU A 226 -16.34 21.48 -13.02
CA LEU A 226 -16.77 22.76 -12.43
C LEU A 226 -17.67 22.57 -11.19
N LYS A 227 -18.42 21.46 -11.11
CA LYS A 227 -19.33 21.18 -10.00
C LYS A 227 -18.67 20.41 -8.86
N HIS A 228 -17.78 19.47 -9.18
CA HIS A 228 -17.29 18.47 -8.21
C HIS A 228 -15.80 18.59 -7.89
N PHE A 229 -15.01 19.30 -8.70
CA PHE A 229 -13.58 19.48 -8.46
C PHE A 229 -13.05 20.75 -9.15
N ALA A 230 -13.66 21.89 -8.81
CA ALA A 230 -13.46 23.16 -9.52
C ALA A 230 -12.02 23.70 -9.43
N HIS A 231 -11.28 23.33 -8.38
CA HIS A 231 -9.91 23.76 -8.14
C HIS A 231 -8.84 22.82 -8.74
N ALA A 232 -9.26 21.73 -9.39
CA ALA A 232 -8.36 20.74 -9.95
C ALA A 232 -7.42 21.33 -11.02
N LYS A 233 -6.13 21.01 -10.91
CA LYS A 233 -5.19 21.23 -12.03
C LYS A 233 -5.34 20.05 -13.00
N TYR A 234 -6.00 20.28 -14.14
CA TYR A 234 -6.21 19.24 -15.14
C TYR A 234 -5.86 19.71 -16.56
N ILE A 235 -5.47 18.76 -17.42
CA ILE A 235 -5.36 18.94 -18.87
C ILE A 235 -6.35 17.98 -19.53
N LEU A 236 -7.15 18.54 -20.43
CA LEU A 236 -8.17 17.81 -21.17
C LEU A 236 -7.88 17.88 -22.67
N THR A 237 -7.69 16.73 -23.29
CA THR A 237 -7.54 16.58 -24.74
C THR A 237 -8.80 15.91 -25.31
N LYS A 238 -8.79 15.56 -26.60
CA LYS A 238 -9.89 14.80 -27.19
C LYS A 238 -9.92 13.35 -26.67
N GLU A 239 -8.78 12.80 -26.23
CA GLU A 239 -8.64 11.36 -25.94
C GLU A 239 -8.33 11.06 -24.48
N MET A 240 -8.06 12.09 -23.67
CA MET A 240 -7.60 11.94 -22.30
C MET A 240 -7.99 13.11 -21.42
N LEU A 241 -8.32 12.79 -20.17
CA LEU A 241 -8.35 13.71 -19.03
C LEU A 241 -7.18 13.38 -18.09
N SER A 242 -6.34 14.35 -17.78
CA SER A 242 -5.19 14.19 -16.88
C SER A 242 -5.29 15.18 -15.73
N PHE A 243 -5.14 14.71 -14.50
CA PHE A 243 -5.03 15.52 -13.28
C PHE A 243 -3.58 15.58 -12.81
N GLN A 244 -3.20 16.71 -12.23
CA GLN A 244 -1.97 16.89 -11.47
C GLN A 244 -2.33 17.15 -10.00
N LEU A 245 -1.91 16.24 -9.13
CA LEU A 245 -2.06 16.30 -7.68
C LEU A 245 -0.71 16.61 -7.05
N ASP A 246 -0.71 17.43 -6.00
CA ASP A 246 0.51 17.81 -5.28
C ASP A 246 0.72 16.83 -4.10
N MET A 247 1.94 16.31 -3.93
CA MET A 247 2.31 15.53 -2.74
C MET A 247 2.49 16.49 -1.56
N GLU A 248 2.05 16.10 -0.36
CA GLU A 248 2.27 16.91 0.83
C GLU A 248 3.78 17.07 1.09
N LYS A 249 4.27 18.32 1.07
CA LYS A 249 5.67 18.63 1.34
C LYS A 249 5.97 18.47 2.84
N LYS A 250 6.76 17.47 3.23
CA LYS A 250 7.46 17.49 4.52
C LYS A 250 8.45 18.67 4.53
N THR A 251 8.06 19.76 5.17
CA THR A 251 8.92 20.92 5.46
C THR A 251 9.00 21.10 6.98
N PRO A 252 10.17 21.40 7.57
CA PRO A 252 10.29 21.55 9.02
C PRO A 252 9.59 22.84 9.50
N LEU A 253 8.64 22.65 10.42
CA LEU A 253 8.04 23.59 11.40
C LEU A 253 7.47 24.93 10.91
N LYS A 254 6.14 25.09 11.06
CA LYS A 254 5.53 26.14 11.90
C LYS A 254 4.07 25.82 12.24
N VAL A 255 3.80 25.76 13.54
CA VAL A 255 2.49 25.64 14.16
C VAL A 255 1.66 26.89 13.90
N GLN A 256 0.41 26.71 13.45
CA GLN A 256 -0.74 27.52 13.88
C GLN A 256 -2.01 26.66 13.87
N LYS A 257 -2.67 26.65 15.03
CA LYS A 257 -3.74 25.77 15.53
C LYS A 257 -5.12 26.03 14.88
N ALA A 258 -5.91 24.97 14.73
CA ALA A 258 -7.07 24.67 15.61
C ALA A 258 -7.66 23.27 15.29
N THR A 259 -8.10 22.39 16.19
CA THR A 259 -7.79 22.06 17.59
C THR A 259 -8.39 20.67 17.84
N ILE A 260 -7.57 19.65 18.13
CA ILE A 260 -7.82 18.65 19.19
C ILE A 260 -6.43 18.35 19.77
N GLU A 261 -6.23 18.64 21.06
CA GLU A 261 -4.92 18.55 21.71
C GLU A 261 -4.59 17.12 22.14
N ILE A 262 -3.66 16.48 21.45
CA ILE A 262 -2.91 15.31 21.96
C ILE A 262 -1.67 15.87 22.70
N SER A 263 -1.41 15.42 23.93
CA SER A 263 -0.38 16.00 24.81
C SER A 263 1.04 15.90 24.22
N ASP A 264 1.91 16.84 24.61
CA ASP A 264 3.31 16.89 24.15
C ASP A 264 4.15 15.69 24.63
N GLU A 265 3.71 14.96 25.66
CA GLU A 265 4.27 13.66 26.02
C GLU A 265 3.94 12.58 24.96
N ALA A 266 2.71 12.52 24.46
CA ALA A 266 2.28 11.53 23.46
C ALA A 266 2.95 11.74 22.09
N LYS A 267 3.22 13.00 21.71
CA LYS A 267 4.00 13.32 20.49
C LYS A 267 5.46 12.86 20.58
N LYS A 268 6.08 12.94 21.77
CA LYS A 268 7.47 12.53 21.98
C LYS A 268 7.68 11.02 21.99
N VAL A 269 6.62 10.25 22.24
CA VAL A 269 6.65 8.78 22.20
C VAL A 269 6.43 8.26 20.77
N LEU A 270 5.51 8.88 20.01
CA LEU A 270 5.25 8.56 18.59
C LEU A 270 6.46 8.80 17.67
N GLU A 271 7.33 9.77 17.98
CA GLU A 271 8.58 9.98 17.23
C GLU A 271 9.69 8.96 17.59
N LYS A 272 9.49 8.12 18.61
CA LYS A 272 10.52 7.16 19.09
C LYS A 272 10.22 5.69 18.80
N THR A 273 9.02 5.33 18.36
CA THR A 273 8.61 3.93 18.16
C THR A 273 8.92 3.34 16.77
N HIS A 274 9.45 4.13 15.82
CA HIS A 274 9.76 3.63 14.47
C HIS A 274 11.25 3.43 14.15
N ASP A 275 12.13 3.50 15.16
CA ASP A 275 13.57 3.26 14.97
C ASP A 275 14.01 1.83 15.34
N ASN A 276 13.18 1.04 16.04
CA ASN A 276 13.47 -0.36 16.36
C ASN A 276 12.20 -1.22 16.33
N VAL A 277 12.08 -2.10 15.34
CA VAL A 277 11.01 -3.10 15.26
C VAL A 277 11.15 -4.07 16.44
N LEU A 278 10.14 -4.14 17.30
CA LEU A 278 10.09 -5.07 18.44
C LEU A 278 9.16 -6.23 18.09
N SER A 279 9.68 -7.46 18.09
CA SER A 279 8.86 -8.65 17.80
C SER A 279 7.99 -9.04 18.99
N ALA A 280 6.88 -9.72 18.73
CA ALA A 280 5.98 -10.23 19.79
C ALA A 280 6.69 -11.16 20.78
N THR A 281 7.64 -11.97 20.31
CA THR A 281 8.41 -12.86 21.18
C THR A 281 9.31 -12.07 22.13
N GLU A 282 10.04 -11.09 21.61
CA GLU A 282 10.90 -10.20 22.41
C GLU A 282 10.09 -9.32 23.36
N TYR A 283 8.88 -8.92 22.96
CA TYR A 283 8.01 -8.08 23.78
C TYR A 283 7.51 -8.82 25.02
N ILE A 284 6.96 -10.02 24.85
CA ILE A 284 6.39 -10.79 25.97
C ILE A 284 7.47 -11.25 26.95
N ASP A 285 8.59 -11.74 26.43
CA ASP A 285 9.65 -12.31 27.25
C ASP A 285 10.32 -11.25 28.16
N ASN A 286 10.24 -9.96 27.79
CA ASN A 286 10.84 -8.87 28.52
C ASN A 286 9.87 -8.08 29.42
N ASN A 287 8.57 -8.00 29.08
CA ASN A 287 7.71 -6.94 29.65
C ASN A 287 6.34 -7.36 30.19
N VAL A 288 5.81 -8.57 29.92
CA VAL A 288 4.32 -8.75 29.97
C VAL A 288 3.80 -9.92 30.84
N ILE A 289 4.66 -10.66 31.54
CA ILE A 289 4.22 -11.84 32.35
C ILE A 289 3.12 -11.49 33.38
N SER A 290 3.13 -10.28 33.95
CA SER A 290 2.13 -9.82 34.92
C SER A 290 0.75 -9.51 34.34
N PHE A 291 0.63 -9.34 33.02
CA PHE A 291 -0.63 -8.96 32.34
C PHE A 291 -1.30 -10.10 31.60
N MET A 292 -0.63 -11.25 31.45
CA MET A 292 -1.16 -12.42 30.72
C MET A 292 -2.54 -12.85 31.22
N GLY A 293 -2.79 -12.84 32.53
CA GLY A 293 -4.10 -13.18 33.07
C GLY A 293 -5.23 -12.21 32.67
N LYS A 294 -4.91 -10.93 32.47
CA LYS A 294 -5.88 -9.94 31.94
C LYS A 294 -6.05 -10.07 30.43
N ILE A 295 -4.96 -10.34 29.70
CA ILE A 295 -4.96 -10.55 28.25
C ILE A 295 -5.79 -11.79 27.88
N ASP A 296 -5.62 -12.90 28.61
CA ASP A 296 -6.43 -14.11 28.41
C ASP A 296 -7.91 -13.85 28.70
N GLY A 297 -8.21 -13.01 29.70
CA GLY A 297 -9.56 -12.58 30.04
C GLY A 297 -10.30 -11.83 28.92
N LEU A 298 -9.59 -11.22 27.97
CA LEU A 298 -10.19 -10.52 26.84
C LEU A 298 -10.94 -11.45 25.87
N GLU A 299 -10.73 -12.76 25.93
CA GLU A 299 -11.52 -13.71 25.13
C GLU A 299 -13.00 -13.67 25.54
N ILE A 300 -13.27 -13.66 26.85
CA ILE A 300 -14.62 -13.57 27.39
C ILE A 300 -15.23 -12.20 27.06
N ILE A 301 -14.42 -11.14 27.19
CA ILE A 301 -14.86 -9.78 26.86
C ILE A 301 -15.20 -9.65 25.37
N ASN A 302 -14.46 -10.32 24.47
CA ASN A 302 -14.81 -10.31 23.05
C ASN A 302 -16.19 -10.88 22.77
N ASP A 303 -16.51 -12.02 23.38
CA ASP A 303 -17.83 -12.64 23.22
C ASP A 303 -18.94 -11.74 23.81
N GLU A 304 -18.65 -11.03 24.90
CA GLU A 304 -19.58 -10.07 25.50
C GLU A 304 -19.77 -8.82 24.64
N ILE A 305 -18.72 -8.30 24.00
CA ILE A 305 -18.81 -7.17 23.04
C ILE A 305 -19.59 -7.58 21.79
N ASP A 306 -19.26 -8.72 21.18
CA ASP A 306 -19.93 -9.23 19.98
C ASP A 306 -21.45 -9.35 20.23
N LYS A 307 -21.82 -9.97 21.35
CA LYS A 307 -23.21 -10.08 21.77
C LYS A 307 -23.86 -8.72 22.00
N ALA A 308 -23.17 -7.78 22.67
CA ALA A 308 -23.69 -6.44 22.92
C ALA A 308 -23.95 -5.66 21.61
N ILE A 309 -23.07 -5.81 20.62
CA ILE A 309 -23.23 -5.19 19.30
C ILE A 309 -24.44 -5.78 18.56
N LEU A 310 -24.64 -7.10 18.60
CA LEU A 310 -25.79 -7.76 17.99
C LEU A 310 -27.11 -7.37 18.68
N ASP A 311 -27.11 -7.27 20.01
CA ASP A 311 -28.26 -6.82 20.79
C ASP A 311 -28.59 -5.35 20.49
N PHE A 312 -27.58 -4.48 20.32
CA PHE A 312 -27.75 -3.09 19.88
C PHE A 312 -28.30 -2.99 18.45
N GLU A 313 -27.81 -3.81 17.50
CA GLU A 313 -28.35 -3.81 16.13
C GLU A 313 -29.84 -4.21 16.10
N ARG A 314 -30.23 -5.13 16.98
CA ARG A 314 -31.60 -5.64 17.07
C ARG A 314 -32.55 -4.66 17.77
N ASP A 315 -32.11 -4.02 18.83
CA ASP A 315 -32.87 -3.06 19.63
C ASP A 315 -31.98 -1.87 20.02
N PRO A 316 -31.82 -0.88 19.11
CA PRO A 316 -30.92 0.23 19.32
C PRO A 316 -31.52 1.23 20.30
N ASN A 317 -30.96 1.26 21.51
CA ASN A 317 -31.36 2.19 22.56
C ASN A 317 -30.15 2.55 23.42
N LYS A 318 -30.31 3.56 24.28
CA LYS A 318 -29.18 4.08 25.05
C LYS A 318 -28.57 3.01 25.97
N ARG A 319 -29.38 2.08 26.46
CA ARG A 319 -28.92 0.98 27.33
C ARG A 319 -28.05 -0.01 26.58
N THR A 320 -28.42 -0.42 25.37
CA THR A 320 -27.62 -1.35 24.56
C THR A 320 -26.31 -0.71 24.10
N ALA A 321 -26.31 0.59 23.79
CA ALA A 321 -25.09 1.36 23.53
C ALA A 321 -24.16 1.49 24.75
N THR A 322 -24.71 1.70 25.96
CA THR A 322 -23.92 1.75 27.20
C THR A 322 -23.22 0.43 27.48
N ILE A 323 -23.86 -0.72 27.23
CA ILE A 323 -23.23 -2.05 27.44
C ILE A 323 -22.02 -2.22 26.50
N ILE A 324 -22.13 -1.77 25.24
CA ILE A 324 -20.99 -1.76 24.31
C ILE A 324 -19.84 -0.92 24.88
N CYS A 325 -20.14 0.28 25.40
CA CYS A 325 -19.14 1.17 26.00
C CYS A 325 -18.46 0.54 27.22
N GLU A 326 -19.24 -0.06 28.12
CA GLU A 326 -18.73 -0.75 29.32
C GLU A 326 -17.78 -1.89 28.94
N ASN A 327 -18.13 -2.69 27.94
CA ASN A 327 -17.29 -3.82 27.52
C ASN A 327 -16.01 -3.36 26.79
N PHE A 328 -16.10 -2.32 25.95
CA PHE A 328 -14.89 -1.72 25.33
C PHE A 328 -13.99 -1.00 26.35
N GLN A 329 -14.52 -0.58 27.50
CA GLN A 329 -13.73 0.06 28.55
C GLN A 329 -12.66 -0.87 29.11
N GLU A 330 -12.94 -2.17 29.20
CA GLU A 330 -11.93 -3.15 29.63
C GLU A 330 -10.74 -3.24 28.65
N TYR A 331 -11.00 -3.10 27.35
CA TYR A 331 -9.96 -2.99 26.34
C TYR A 331 -9.14 -1.71 26.49
N ALA A 332 -9.81 -0.57 26.64
CA ALA A 332 -9.14 0.71 26.80
C ALA A 332 -8.21 0.73 28.03
N ASP A 333 -8.69 0.20 29.17
CA ASP A 333 -7.94 0.14 30.42
C ASP A 333 -6.71 -0.78 30.30
N LEU A 334 -6.86 -1.97 29.72
CA LEU A 334 -5.73 -2.88 29.52
C LEU A 334 -4.67 -2.29 28.59
N LEU A 335 -5.11 -1.72 27.47
CA LEU A 335 -4.21 -1.08 26.49
C LEU A 335 -3.49 0.13 27.09
N ALA A 336 -4.13 0.87 27.99
CA ALA A 336 -3.51 1.98 28.72
C ALA A 336 -2.47 1.52 29.75
N GLU A 337 -2.63 0.32 30.32
CA GLU A 337 -1.62 -0.28 31.23
C GLU A 337 -0.40 -0.84 30.47
N LEU A 338 -0.57 -1.22 29.20
CA LEU A 338 0.53 -1.68 28.35
C LEU A 338 1.23 -0.48 27.70
N VAL A 339 2.44 -0.15 28.17
CA VAL A 339 3.21 1.05 27.80
C VAL A 339 3.29 1.27 26.28
N ASP A 340 3.52 0.21 25.51
CA ASP A 340 3.65 0.29 24.05
C ASP A 340 2.29 0.49 23.34
N PHE A 341 1.17 0.15 23.98
CA PHE A 341 -0.18 0.25 23.41
C PHE A 341 -1.02 1.40 23.96
N VAL A 342 -0.43 2.30 24.75
CA VAL A 342 -1.13 3.44 25.37
C VAL A 342 -1.90 4.28 24.33
N HIS A 343 -1.36 4.45 23.12
CA HIS A 343 -2.02 5.20 22.05
C HIS A 343 -3.26 4.50 21.48
N LEU A 344 -3.20 3.18 21.38
CA LEU A 344 -4.34 2.37 20.99
C LEU A 344 -5.42 2.43 22.07
N GLY A 345 -5.03 2.34 23.35
CA GLY A 345 -5.93 2.52 24.50
C GLY A 345 -6.62 3.88 24.49
N PHE A 346 -5.88 4.96 24.21
CA PHE A 346 -6.44 6.31 24.06
C PHE A 346 -7.46 6.41 22.91
N SER A 347 -7.20 5.72 21.80
CA SER A 347 -8.08 5.73 20.62
C SER A 347 -9.39 5.00 20.90
N VAL A 348 -9.33 3.84 21.56
CA VAL A 348 -10.51 3.11 22.03
C VAL A 348 -11.28 3.94 23.07
N GLN A 349 -10.60 4.61 24.00
CA GLN A 349 -11.24 5.50 24.97
C GLN A 349 -12.00 6.66 24.30
N THR A 350 -11.45 7.22 23.23
CA THR A 350 -12.08 8.32 22.49
C THR A 350 -13.35 7.84 21.79
N LEU A 351 -13.31 6.66 21.18
CA LEU A 351 -14.48 6.00 20.60
C LEU A 351 -15.56 5.74 21.67
N ILE A 352 -15.20 5.22 22.85
CA ILE A 352 -16.14 5.01 23.96
C ILE A 352 -16.83 6.31 24.34
N ASN A 353 -16.06 7.39 24.49
CA ASN A 353 -16.59 8.70 24.82
C ASN A 353 -17.57 9.19 23.75
N PHE A 354 -17.25 8.99 22.47
CA PHE A 354 -18.14 9.31 21.36
C PHE A 354 -19.43 8.50 21.40
N LEU A 355 -19.36 7.17 21.53
CA LEU A 355 -20.55 6.30 21.60
C LEU A 355 -21.47 6.69 22.77
N ALA A 356 -20.89 7.10 23.91
CA ALA A 356 -21.63 7.59 25.07
C ALA A 356 -22.37 8.92 24.81
N THR A 357 -21.95 9.70 23.81
CA THR A 357 -22.62 10.95 23.43
C THR A 357 -23.81 10.76 22.49
N LEU A 358 -23.93 9.59 21.84
CA LEU A 358 -25.02 9.32 20.91
C LEU A 358 -26.38 9.33 21.62
N THR A 359 -27.38 9.92 20.94
CA THR A 359 -28.76 10.00 21.42
C THR A 359 -29.67 9.09 20.61
N GLU A 360 -30.79 8.64 21.20
CA GLU A 360 -31.67 7.64 20.57
C GLU A 360 -32.29 8.11 19.25
N ASP A 361 -32.44 9.43 19.06
CA ASP A 361 -32.88 10.04 17.79
C ASP A 361 -31.87 9.85 16.65
N GLN A 362 -30.60 9.57 16.94
CA GLN A 362 -29.58 9.30 15.94
C GLN A 362 -29.52 7.82 15.51
N PHE A 363 -30.27 6.94 16.18
CA PHE A 363 -30.28 5.49 15.90
C PHE A 363 -31.17 5.11 14.72
N GLU A 364 -30.92 5.76 13.58
CA GLU A 364 -31.53 5.38 12.31
C GLU A 364 -31.04 4.00 11.87
N LYS A 365 -31.95 3.17 11.33
CA LYS A 365 -31.68 1.76 11.00
C LYS A 365 -30.45 1.55 10.09
N THR A 366 -30.17 2.49 9.19
CA THR A 366 -28.99 2.46 8.31
C THR A 366 -27.69 2.78 9.06
N LYS A 367 -27.71 3.83 9.88
CA LYS A 367 -26.58 4.26 10.73
C LYS A 367 -26.25 3.21 11.78
N VAL A 368 -27.26 2.61 12.41
CA VAL A 368 -27.11 1.50 13.38
C VAL A 368 -26.42 0.30 12.73
N LYS A 369 -26.89 -0.16 11.56
CA LYS A 369 -26.25 -1.28 10.85
C LYS A 369 -24.80 -1.01 10.48
N LYS A 370 -24.52 0.20 10.01
CA LYS A 370 -23.16 0.60 9.64
C LYS A 370 -22.25 0.66 10.88
N LEU A 371 -22.74 1.26 11.96
CA LEU A 371 -22.05 1.32 13.26
C LEU A 371 -21.75 -0.08 13.79
N SER A 372 -22.75 -0.96 13.84
CA SER A 372 -22.57 -2.35 14.30
C SER A 372 -21.54 -3.11 13.47
N SER A 373 -21.60 -3.02 12.13
CA SER A 373 -20.61 -3.66 11.26
C SER A 373 -19.20 -3.15 11.50
N MET A 374 -19.02 -1.86 11.76
CA MET A 374 -17.70 -1.27 12.00
C MET A 374 -17.16 -1.61 13.39
N LEU A 375 -18.02 -1.65 14.41
CA LEU A 375 -17.65 -2.12 15.74
C LEU A 375 -17.24 -3.61 15.73
N LEU A 376 -17.91 -4.44 14.93
CA LEU A 376 -17.54 -5.84 14.74
C LEU A 376 -16.17 -5.99 14.05
N ASN A 377 -15.90 -5.16 13.03
CA ASN A 377 -14.58 -5.17 12.39
C ASN A 377 -13.47 -4.72 13.37
N LEU A 378 -13.72 -3.67 14.15
CA LEU A 378 -12.79 -3.22 15.19
C LEU A 378 -12.53 -4.33 16.22
N LEU A 379 -13.58 -5.04 16.66
CA LEU A 379 -13.46 -6.18 17.58
C LEU A 379 -12.63 -7.31 16.97
N HIS A 380 -12.82 -7.60 15.68
CA HIS A 380 -12.03 -8.61 14.97
C HIS A 380 -10.55 -8.25 14.88
N ASP A 381 -10.25 -6.97 14.63
CA ASP A 381 -8.87 -6.47 14.58
C ASP A 381 -8.21 -6.53 15.96
N LEU A 382 -8.92 -6.16 17.03
CA LEU A 382 -8.46 -6.30 18.42
C LEU A 382 -8.24 -7.76 18.83
N SER A 383 -9.13 -8.66 18.41
CA SER A 383 -8.97 -10.11 18.60
C SER A 383 -7.72 -10.64 17.89
N SER A 384 -7.52 -10.21 16.63
CA SER A 384 -6.35 -10.59 15.84
C SER A 384 -5.05 -10.04 16.42
N TRP A 385 -5.07 -8.82 16.95
CA TRP A 385 -3.97 -8.23 17.70
C TRP A 385 -3.63 -9.09 18.93
N ARG A 386 -4.63 -9.44 19.75
CA ARG A 386 -4.43 -10.29 20.93
C ARG A 386 -3.78 -11.62 20.57
N GLU A 387 -4.32 -12.28 19.55
CA GLU A 387 -3.87 -13.59 19.09
C GLU A 387 -2.43 -13.54 18.55
N ASN A 388 -2.11 -12.57 17.70
CA ASN A 388 -0.82 -12.51 17.01
C ASN A 388 0.31 -11.96 17.88
N VAL A 389 -0.02 -11.04 18.80
CA VAL A 389 0.96 -10.44 19.70
C VAL A 389 1.18 -11.31 20.92
N PHE A 390 0.14 -11.79 21.61
CA PHE A 390 0.29 -12.41 22.94
C PHE A 390 0.18 -13.93 22.96
N ILE A 391 -0.66 -14.51 22.12
CA ILE A 391 -0.97 -15.96 22.15
C ILE A 391 -0.01 -16.73 21.23
N THR A 392 -0.07 -16.47 19.93
CA THR A 392 0.74 -17.16 18.90
C THR A 392 2.13 -16.57 18.73
N ARG A 393 2.30 -15.30 19.14
CA ARG A 393 3.57 -14.55 19.09
C ARG A 393 4.19 -14.44 17.69
N VAL A 394 3.38 -14.51 16.65
CA VAL A 394 3.83 -14.49 15.24
C VAL A 394 4.07 -13.08 14.71
N ALA A 395 3.61 -12.04 15.40
CA ALA A 395 3.78 -10.66 14.97
C ALA A 395 5.26 -10.25 15.00
N ARG A 396 5.79 -9.84 13.84
CA ARG A 396 7.17 -9.36 13.67
C ARG A 396 7.37 -7.93 14.17
N ASP A 397 6.28 -7.17 14.22
CA ASP A 397 6.17 -5.84 14.82
C ASP A 397 4.91 -5.83 15.67
N ILE A 398 5.01 -5.47 16.94
CA ILE A 398 3.86 -5.40 17.84
C ILE A 398 2.85 -4.29 17.45
N HIS A 399 3.28 -3.29 16.67
CA HIS A 399 2.45 -2.14 16.22
C HIS A 399 1.81 -2.33 14.84
N TYR A 400 1.80 -3.55 14.29
CA TYR A 400 1.40 -3.82 12.90
C TYR A 400 -0.07 -3.45 12.55
N LEU A 401 -0.94 -3.23 13.55
CA LEU A 401 -2.34 -2.83 13.36
C LEU A 401 -2.67 -1.43 13.86
N ASP A 402 -1.73 -0.68 14.42
CA ASP A 402 -2.00 0.60 15.09
C ASP A 402 -2.70 1.60 14.15
N ALA A 403 -2.27 1.66 12.88
CA ALA A 403 -2.87 2.55 11.88
C ALA A 403 -4.29 2.11 11.46
N SER A 404 -4.52 0.79 11.32
CA SER A 404 -5.83 0.25 10.95
C SER A 404 -6.85 0.43 12.06
N LEU A 405 -6.46 0.16 13.31
CA LEU A 405 -7.32 0.33 14.49
C LEU A 405 -7.66 1.80 14.73
N LEU A 406 -6.69 2.70 14.60
CA LEU A 406 -6.92 4.15 14.69
C LEU A 406 -7.89 4.63 13.58
N SER A 407 -7.70 4.17 12.35
CA SER A 407 -8.59 4.48 11.24
C SER A 407 -10.02 3.98 11.49
N SER A 408 -10.19 2.77 12.03
CA SER A 408 -11.51 2.24 12.37
C SER A 408 -12.23 3.10 13.43
N CYS A 409 -11.53 3.56 14.46
CA CYS A 409 -12.09 4.48 15.47
C CYS A 409 -12.55 5.81 14.85
N ILE A 410 -11.72 6.42 14.00
CA ILE A 410 -12.04 7.71 13.35
C ILE A 410 -13.23 7.59 12.39
N GLN A 411 -13.31 6.50 11.63
CA GLN A 411 -14.40 6.31 10.68
C GLN A 411 -15.76 6.10 11.38
N ILE A 412 -15.76 5.53 12.60
CA ILE A 412 -16.97 5.36 13.40
C ILE A 412 -17.50 6.72 13.87
N GLU A 413 -16.60 7.61 14.29
CA GLU A 413 -16.96 8.98 14.70
C GLU A 413 -17.59 9.77 13.53
N ALA A 414 -17.04 9.62 12.33
CA ALA A 414 -17.49 10.33 11.13
C ALA A 414 -18.92 9.98 10.65
N ILE A 415 -19.52 8.86 11.10
CA ILE A 415 -20.88 8.45 10.70
C ILE A 415 -21.95 9.43 11.22
N PHE A 416 -21.70 10.08 12.35
CA PHE A 416 -22.73 10.87 13.05
C PHE A 416 -22.47 12.38 13.04
N GLU A 417 -21.42 12.85 12.36
CA GLU A 417 -21.08 14.28 12.21
C GLU A 417 -21.76 14.97 10.98
N GLU A 418 -23.01 14.66 10.68
CA GLU A 418 -23.81 15.45 9.72
C GLU A 418 -24.28 16.77 10.37
N LYS A 419 -23.48 17.83 10.23
CA LYS A 419 -23.96 19.19 10.54
C LYS A 419 -24.84 19.74 9.42
N SER A 420 -26.04 20.15 9.81
CA SER A 420 -27.05 20.82 9.00
C SER A 420 -26.56 22.08 8.30
N ALA A 421 -26.80 22.17 6.99
CA ALA A 421 -26.81 23.42 6.25
C ALA A 421 -28.05 23.44 5.33
N ASP A 422 -29.05 24.19 5.77
CA ASP A 422 -30.32 24.42 5.08
C ASP A 422 -30.13 25.48 3.98
N ILE A 423 -30.22 25.08 2.70
CA ILE A 423 -30.56 25.95 1.56
C ILE A 423 -31.37 25.14 0.53
N SER A 424 -32.69 25.17 0.71
CA SER A 424 -33.76 25.17 -0.30
C SER A 424 -33.46 24.71 -1.75
N GLY A 425 -34.21 23.69 -2.20
CA GLY A 425 -34.79 23.65 -3.55
C GLY A 425 -34.37 22.49 -4.45
N ASP A 426 -35.26 21.48 -4.48
CA ASP A 426 -35.47 20.43 -5.48
C ASP A 426 -34.45 19.28 -5.62
N ASP A 427 -34.89 18.17 -5.03
CA ASP A 427 -34.90 16.79 -5.53
C ASP A 427 -33.56 16.05 -5.73
N GLU A 428 -33.24 15.32 -4.66
CA GLU A 428 -32.81 13.91 -4.60
C GLU A 428 -32.01 13.34 -5.78
N ILE A 429 -30.79 12.87 -5.49
CA ILE A 429 -30.53 11.45 -5.19
C ILE A 429 -29.04 11.35 -4.80
N GLU A 430 -28.78 10.91 -3.57
CA GLU A 430 -27.47 10.45 -3.07
C GLU A 430 -26.96 9.26 -3.88
N PHE A 431 -25.67 9.21 -4.23
CA PHE A 431 -24.95 7.95 -4.38
C PHE A 431 -23.43 8.14 -4.11
N PHE A 432 -22.99 7.52 -3.02
CA PHE A 432 -21.71 6.84 -2.70
C PHE A 432 -20.40 7.24 -3.40
#